data_AF-A0A9X1UFQ3-F1
#
_entry.id   AF-A0A9X1UFQ3-F1
#
_cell.length_a   1.000
_cell.length_b   1.000
_cell.length_c   1.000
_cell.angle_alpha   90.00
_cell.angle_beta   90.00
_cell.angle_gamma   90.00
#
_symmetry.space_group_name_H-M   'P 1'
#
loop_
_entity.id
_entity.type
_entity.pdbx_description
1 polymer ?
#
loop_
_entity_poly.entity_id
_entity_poly.type
_entity_poly.pdbx_seq_one_letter_code
_entity_poly.pdbx_strand_id
1 'polypeptide(L)'
;MKRLCLSALAVGLMAGASAAHAGNSIIDVTTSYSDAPPGVGFDLHSPFSPSPDTSYVSFTNNGNTTFVGTFADVAHSEFSGDFSVFFPGVGLAPGQTVFFATSPESSNQGGFNGPFGSFQQGITLLIIGTFSDGFSANWNVNDADIHSGTLNGGGLTDAYVLQGGCPTGCDYGDATEESQVNGHFRFQNIQGAVPEPSTWAMMLLGFAGIGFMVYRREPKPASTAA
;
A
#
# COMPACT_ATOMS: atom_id res chain seq x y z
N MET A 1 42.68 35.91 49.42
CA MET A 1 43.07 36.03 48.00
C MET A 1 43.45 34.65 47.47
N LYS A 2 42.71 34.10 46.50
CA LYS A 2 43.21 33.33 45.32
C LYS A 2 42.05 32.66 44.58
N ARG A 3 41.51 33.44 43.64
CA ARG A 3 41.06 33.11 42.27
C ARG A 3 40.10 31.93 42.07
N LEU A 4 38.83 32.31 41.84
CA LEU A 4 37.90 31.64 40.93
C LEU A 4 38.63 31.20 39.66
N CYS A 5 38.45 29.94 39.26
CA CYS A 5 38.67 29.52 37.87
C CYS A 5 37.34 28.95 37.37
N LEU A 6 36.65 29.78 36.59
CA LEU A 6 35.37 29.51 35.95
C LEU A 6 35.67 28.60 34.73
N SER A 7 35.42 27.31 34.84
CA SER A 7 35.52 26.39 33.70
C SER A 7 34.30 26.58 32.79
N ALA A 8 34.59 26.94 31.54
CA ALA A 8 33.65 27.33 30.51
C ALA A 8 32.63 26.22 30.19
N LEU A 9 31.34 26.58 30.23
CA LEU A 9 30.24 25.80 29.70
C LEU A 9 30.21 26.01 28.18
N ALA A 10 30.67 25.02 27.42
CA ALA A 10 30.54 25.01 25.97
C ALA A 10 29.08 24.67 25.60
N VAL A 11 28.29 25.69 25.26
CA VAL A 11 26.97 25.52 24.64
C VAL A 11 27.18 25.28 23.15
N GLY A 12 27.16 24.00 22.75
CA GLY A 12 27.21 23.61 21.35
C GLY A 12 25.91 23.96 20.63
N LEU A 13 26.03 24.61 19.46
CA LEU A 13 24.94 24.91 18.53
C LEU A 13 24.19 23.62 18.17
N MET A 14 22.93 23.49 18.58
CA MET A 14 21.97 22.57 17.98
C MET A 14 21.54 23.19 16.65
N ALA A 15 22.27 22.89 15.58
CA ALA A 15 21.84 23.21 14.23
C ALA A 15 20.49 22.51 13.98
N GLY A 16 19.50 23.27 13.53
CA GLY A 16 18.14 22.79 13.31
C GLY A 16 18.12 21.60 12.36
N ALA A 17 17.82 20.42 12.90
CA ALA A 17 17.34 19.32 12.09
C ALA A 17 15.90 19.67 11.70
N SER A 18 15.69 20.18 10.49
CA SER A 18 14.37 20.17 9.88
C SER A 18 13.95 18.70 9.79
N ALA A 19 12.86 18.32 10.45
CA ALA A 19 12.26 17.01 10.29
C ALA A 19 12.06 16.77 8.79
N ALA A 20 12.75 15.76 8.23
CA ALA A 20 12.38 15.25 6.93
C ALA A 20 10.95 14.73 7.11
N HIS A 21 9.99 15.34 6.41
CA HIS A 21 8.61 14.84 6.39
C HIS A 21 8.69 13.40 5.89
N ALA A 22 8.41 12.42 6.75
CA ALA A 22 8.43 11.02 6.35
C ALA A 22 7.46 10.85 5.18
N GLY A 23 7.98 10.42 4.03
CA GLY A 23 7.17 10.15 2.85
C GLY A 23 6.15 9.06 3.19
N ASN A 24 4.89 9.33 2.92
CA ASN A 24 3.81 8.35 3.08
C ASN A 24 3.42 7.86 1.69
N SER A 25 4.11 6.83 1.22
CA SER A 25 3.91 6.22 -0.09
C SER A 25 2.83 5.14 -0.01
N ILE A 26 1.62 5.47 -0.49
CA ILE A 26 0.44 4.60 -0.44
C ILE A 26 -0.24 4.55 -1.81
N ILE A 27 -0.49 3.34 -2.30
CA ILE A 27 -1.39 3.09 -3.42
C ILE A 27 -2.49 2.15 -2.92
N ASP A 28 -3.71 2.65 -2.91
CA ASP A 28 -4.91 1.86 -2.70
C ASP A 28 -5.38 1.32 -4.05
N VAL A 29 -5.65 0.03 -4.11
CA VAL A 29 -6.10 -0.66 -5.30
C VAL A 29 -7.50 -1.20 -5.06
N THR A 30 -8.40 -0.88 -5.98
CA THR A 30 -9.76 -1.41 -5.99
C THR A 30 -9.97 -2.20 -7.27
N THR A 31 -10.44 -3.44 -7.13
CA THR A 31 -10.90 -4.28 -8.24
C THR A 31 -12.41 -4.32 -8.22
N SER A 32 -13.04 -4.25 -9.39
CA SER A 32 -14.48 -4.28 -9.51
C SER A 32 -14.90 -5.05 -10.74
N TYR A 33 -16.11 -5.58 -10.68
CA TYR A 33 -16.76 -6.28 -11.77
C TYR A 33 -18.10 -5.60 -12.02
N SER A 34 -18.29 -4.99 -13.19
CA SER A 34 -19.47 -4.16 -13.46
C SER A 34 -19.68 -3.85 -14.94
N ASP A 35 -20.91 -3.50 -15.29
CA ASP A 35 -21.30 -3.01 -16.62
C ASP A 35 -20.68 -1.67 -17.07
N ALA A 36 -20.10 -0.92 -16.14
CA ALA A 36 -19.59 0.42 -16.40
C ALA A 36 -18.24 0.68 -15.73
N PRO A 37 -17.41 1.58 -16.28
CA PRO A 37 -16.18 1.99 -15.63
C PRO A 37 -16.42 2.61 -14.25
N PRO A 38 -15.44 2.52 -13.35
CA PRO A 38 -15.49 3.22 -12.07
C PRO A 38 -15.59 4.72 -12.35
N GLY A 39 -16.71 5.34 -11.94
CA GLY A 39 -17.08 6.72 -12.31
C GLY A 39 -16.17 7.84 -11.78
N VAL A 40 -15.00 7.52 -11.22
CA VAL A 40 -14.00 8.46 -10.72
C VAL A 40 -12.60 8.06 -11.19
N GLY A 41 -11.81 9.04 -11.65
CA GLY A 41 -10.41 8.84 -12.07
C GLY A 41 -10.16 9.06 -13.56
N PHE A 42 -8.90 8.89 -13.96
CA PHE A 42 -8.48 8.97 -15.35
C PHE A 42 -8.33 7.57 -15.95
N ASP A 43 -9.03 7.31 -17.04
CA ASP A 43 -8.91 6.06 -17.79
C ASP A 43 -7.56 6.00 -18.51
N LEU A 44 -6.77 4.97 -18.23
CA LEU A 44 -5.51 4.72 -18.94
C LEU A 44 -5.71 4.18 -20.36
N HIS A 45 -6.97 3.98 -20.78
CA HIS A 45 -7.40 3.51 -22.09
C HIS A 45 -6.80 2.15 -22.43
N SER A 46 -7.25 1.10 -21.74
CA SER A 46 -6.96 -0.26 -22.20
C SER A 46 -7.55 -0.49 -23.61
N PRO A 47 -7.02 -1.44 -24.39
CA PRO A 47 -7.54 -1.75 -25.73
C PRO A 47 -8.93 -2.41 -25.70
N PHE A 48 -9.49 -2.64 -24.51
CA PHE A 48 -10.76 -3.31 -24.30
C PHE A 48 -11.88 -2.29 -24.22
N SER A 49 -12.97 -2.57 -24.94
CA SER A 49 -14.18 -1.75 -24.82
C SER A 49 -15.00 -2.25 -23.63
N PRO A 50 -15.45 -1.35 -22.74
CA PRO A 50 -16.47 -1.68 -21.75
C PRO A 50 -17.65 -2.38 -22.40
N SER A 51 -17.97 -3.56 -21.89
CA SER A 51 -19.20 -4.30 -22.16
C SER A 51 -19.84 -4.64 -20.81
N PRO A 52 -21.05 -5.23 -20.79
CA PRO A 52 -21.48 -5.92 -19.59
C PRO A 52 -20.38 -6.83 -19.03
N ASP A 53 -20.40 -7.07 -17.72
CA ASP A 53 -19.48 -8.06 -17.13
C ASP A 53 -17.99 -7.74 -17.32
N THR A 54 -17.64 -6.45 -17.28
CA THR A 54 -16.26 -6.00 -17.43
C THR A 54 -15.57 -5.89 -16.08
N SER A 55 -14.36 -6.44 -15.99
CA SER A 55 -13.48 -6.24 -14.85
C SER A 55 -12.66 -4.96 -14.98
N TYR A 56 -12.57 -4.21 -13.88
CA TYR A 56 -11.80 -2.99 -13.78
C TYR A 56 -10.84 -3.04 -12.60
N VAL A 57 -9.71 -2.38 -12.76
CA VAL A 57 -8.80 -2.08 -11.66
C VAL A 57 -8.56 -0.58 -11.58
N SER A 58 -8.67 -0.04 -10.37
CA SER A 58 -8.43 1.36 -10.04
C SER A 58 -7.28 1.48 -9.06
N PHE A 59 -6.36 2.41 -9.31
CA PHE A 59 -5.23 2.74 -8.45
C PHE A 59 -5.40 4.17 -7.97
N THR A 60 -5.50 4.35 -6.66
CA THR A 60 -5.61 5.65 -6.01
C THR A 60 -4.38 5.92 -5.17
N ASN A 61 -3.72 7.04 -5.40
CA ASN A 61 -2.63 7.48 -4.55
C ASN A 61 -3.19 8.20 -3.32
N ASN A 62 -3.40 7.46 -2.24
CA ASN A 62 -3.82 8.02 -0.94
C ASN A 62 -2.62 8.42 -0.06
N GLY A 63 -1.41 8.39 -0.62
CA GLY A 63 -0.20 8.89 0.01
C GLY A 63 -0.05 10.41 -0.11
N ASN A 64 1.09 10.92 0.36
CA ASN A 64 1.49 12.31 0.19
C ASN A 64 2.68 12.48 -0.78
N THR A 65 3.15 11.38 -1.37
CA THR A 65 4.24 11.33 -2.35
C THR A 65 3.67 11.05 -3.73
N THR A 66 4.31 11.57 -4.79
CA THR A 66 3.89 11.30 -6.17
C THR A 66 4.50 9.99 -6.64
N PHE A 67 3.68 9.08 -7.20
CA PHE A 67 4.15 7.87 -7.87
C PHE A 67 4.44 8.17 -9.35
N VAL A 68 5.53 7.61 -9.87
CA VAL A 68 5.80 7.52 -11.32
C VAL A 68 6.25 6.11 -11.63
N GLY A 69 5.58 5.45 -12.57
CA GLY A 69 5.91 4.08 -12.90
C GLY A 69 4.98 3.44 -13.91
N THR A 70 4.82 2.15 -13.76
CA THR A 70 4.03 1.28 -14.62
C THR A 70 2.91 0.67 -13.80
N PHE A 71 1.69 0.75 -14.34
CA PHE A 71 0.59 -0.13 -13.98
C PHE A 71 0.38 -1.14 -15.09
N ALA A 72 0.17 -2.39 -14.74
CA ALA A 72 -0.02 -3.46 -15.71
C ALA A 72 -0.83 -4.59 -15.09
N ASP A 73 -1.29 -5.49 -15.95
CA ASP A 73 -1.74 -6.81 -15.55
C ASP A 73 -1.11 -7.89 -16.44
N VAL A 74 -1.29 -9.13 -16.01
CA VAL A 74 -1.04 -10.34 -16.80
C VAL A 74 -2.32 -11.15 -16.76
N ALA A 75 -2.94 -11.31 -17.92
CA ALA A 75 -4.28 -11.87 -18.07
C ALA A 75 -4.33 -12.86 -19.25
N HIS A 76 -3.72 -14.04 -19.07
CA HIS A 76 -3.81 -15.10 -20.07
C HIS A 76 -5.05 -15.96 -19.84
N SER A 77 -6.08 -15.77 -20.67
CA SER A 77 -7.27 -16.62 -20.72
C SER A 77 -6.99 -17.90 -21.51
N GLU A 78 -7.47 -19.03 -21.00
CA GLU A 78 -7.42 -20.30 -21.73
C GLU A 78 -8.31 -20.32 -22.98
N PHE A 79 -9.40 -19.56 -22.99
CA PHE A 79 -10.41 -19.59 -24.06
C PHE A 79 -10.16 -18.54 -25.14
N SER A 80 -9.61 -17.39 -24.76
CA SER A 80 -9.61 -16.19 -25.60
C SER A 80 -8.24 -15.54 -25.78
N GLY A 81 -7.18 -16.13 -25.21
CA GLY A 81 -5.80 -15.71 -25.42
C GLY A 81 -5.32 -14.67 -24.41
N ASP A 82 -4.43 -13.78 -24.85
CA ASP A 82 -3.73 -12.84 -23.98
C ASP A 82 -4.42 -11.48 -23.94
N PHE A 83 -4.86 -11.09 -22.74
CA PHE A 83 -5.45 -9.78 -22.44
C PHE A 83 -4.50 -8.87 -21.64
N SER A 84 -3.24 -9.26 -21.46
CA SER A 84 -2.30 -8.50 -20.65
C SER A 84 -2.08 -7.08 -21.19
N VAL A 85 -2.19 -6.08 -20.31
CA VAL A 85 -1.99 -4.67 -20.61
C VAL A 85 -0.85 -4.07 -19.79
N PHE A 86 -0.16 -3.09 -20.37
CA PHE A 86 1.00 -2.46 -19.77
C PHE A 86 1.01 -0.95 -20.05
N PHE A 87 0.94 -0.15 -18.98
CA PHE A 87 0.90 1.31 -19.02
C PHE A 87 2.16 1.91 -18.37
N PRO A 88 3.24 2.12 -19.13
CA PRO A 88 4.47 2.70 -18.58
C PRO A 88 4.40 4.22 -18.46
N GLY A 89 5.18 4.77 -17.53
CA GLY A 89 5.37 6.21 -17.38
C GLY A 89 4.16 6.95 -16.81
N VAL A 90 3.25 6.24 -16.15
CA VAL A 90 2.09 6.84 -15.48
C VAL A 90 2.55 7.60 -14.24
N GLY A 91 2.26 8.90 -14.22
CA GLY A 91 2.40 9.74 -13.04
C GLY A 91 1.09 9.82 -12.28
N LEU A 92 1.12 9.57 -10.98
CA LEU A 92 -0.05 9.59 -10.10
C LEU A 92 0.24 10.46 -8.87
N ALA A 93 -0.24 11.70 -8.88
CA ALA A 93 -0.09 12.63 -7.76
C ALA A 93 -1.00 12.25 -6.57
N PRO A 94 -0.73 12.75 -5.36
CA PRO A 94 -1.60 12.56 -4.20
C PRO A 94 -3.07 12.88 -4.49
N GLY A 95 -3.96 11.99 -4.09
CA GLY A 95 -5.41 12.07 -4.28
C GLY A 95 -5.90 11.74 -5.70
N GLN A 96 -5.00 11.44 -6.65
CA GLN A 96 -5.42 11.03 -8.00
C GLN A 96 -5.74 9.55 -8.06
N THR A 97 -6.70 9.23 -8.93
CA THR A 97 -7.09 7.87 -9.29
C THR A 97 -6.89 7.69 -10.79
N VAL A 98 -6.28 6.56 -11.17
CA VAL A 98 -6.28 6.05 -12.54
C VAL A 98 -6.94 4.68 -12.55
N PHE A 99 -7.51 4.29 -13.68
CA PHE A 99 -8.11 2.95 -13.82
C PHE A 99 -7.95 2.45 -15.25
N PHE A 100 -8.20 1.16 -15.44
CA PHE A 100 -8.37 0.53 -16.75
C PHE A 100 -9.24 -0.72 -16.65
N ALA A 101 -9.85 -1.12 -17.76
CA ALA A 101 -10.50 -2.43 -17.89
C ALA A 101 -9.44 -3.51 -18.16
N THR A 102 -9.53 -4.66 -17.47
CA THR A 102 -8.54 -5.76 -17.61
C THR A 102 -8.93 -6.74 -18.71
N SER A 103 -10.23 -7.01 -18.88
CA SER A 103 -10.77 -7.75 -20.03
C SER A 103 -12.28 -7.49 -20.16
N PRO A 104 -12.85 -7.54 -21.38
CA PRO A 104 -14.30 -7.48 -21.57
C PRO A 104 -14.95 -8.84 -21.28
N GLU A 105 -16.14 -8.87 -20.69
CA GLU A 105 -16.89 -10.11 -20.38
C GLU A 105 -16.01 -11.13 -19.61
N SER A 106 -15.37 -10.71 -18.51
CA SER A 106 -14.21 -11.44 -17.98
C SER A 106 -14.55 -12.84 -17.46
N SER A 107 -15.77 -13.07 -16.97
CA SER A 107 -16.23 -14.41 -16.61
C SER A 107 -16.36 -15.34 -17.83
N ASN A 108 -16.84 -14.82 -18.97
CA ASN A 108 -16.90 -15.58 -20.22
C ASN A 108 -15.52 -15.81 -20.84
N GLN A 109 -14.56 -14.91 -20.58
CA GLN A 109 -13.17 -15.16 -20.96
C GLN A 109 -12.54 -16.23 -20.08
N GLY A 110 -12.75 -16.17 -18.76
CA GLY A 110 -12.34 -17.14 -17.75
C GLY A 110 -10.91 -17.68 -17.86
N GLY A 111 -10.57 -18.64 -17.02
CA GLY A 111 -9.34 -19.41 -17.24
C GLY A 111 -8.05 -18.61 -17.03
N PHE A 112 -8.08 -17.53 -16.25
CA PHE A 112 -6.94 -16.61 -16.20
C PHE A 112 -5.76 -17.20 -15.43
N ASN A 113 -4.62 -17.26 -16.11
CA ASN A 113 -3.33 -17.71 -15.58
C ASN A 113 -3.38 -19.12 -14.94
N GLY A 114 -4.21 -20.01 -15.50
CA GLY A 114 -4.26 -21.42 -15.09
C GLY A 114 -5.31 -22.21 -15.86
N PRO A 115 -5.29 -23.56 -15.76
CA PRO A 115 -6.24 -24.37 -16.50
C PRO A 115 -7.67 -24.23 -15.97
N PHE A 116 -8.64 -24.17 -16.86
CA PHE A 116 -10.07 -24.20 -16.63
C PHE A 116 -10.47 -25.47 -15.88
N GLY A 117 -11.41 -25.31 -14.95
CA GLY A 117 -11.84 -26.40 -14.08
C GLY A 117 -10.84 -26.76 -12.97
N SER A 118 -9.72 -26.02 -12.86
CA SER A 118 -8.77 -26.10 -11.76
C SER A 118 -8.66 -24.76 -11.05
N PHE A 119 -8.18 -24.75 -9.80
CA PHE A 119 -7.93 -23.50 -9.10
C PHE A 119 -6.87 -22.67 -9.83
N GLN A 120 -7.25 -21.48 -10.25
CA GLN A 120 -6.42 -20.53 -10.98
C GLN A 120 -5.77 -19.53 -10.03
N GLN A 121 -4.76 -18.81 -10.53
CA GLN A 121 -4.29 -17.60 -9.85
C GLN A 121 -5.17 -16.38 -10.19
N GLY A 122 -5.92 -16.45 -11.29
CA GLY A 122 -6.65 -15.31 -11.81
C GLY A 122 -5.69 -14.26 -12.40
N ILE A 123 -6.23 -13.10 -12.75
CA ILE A 123 -5.46 -12.00 -13.34
C ILE A 123 -4.41 -11.51 -12.34
N THR A 124 -3.17 -11.32 -12.78
CA THR A 124 -2.09 -10.81 -11.91
C THR A 124 -1.91 -9.32 -12.14
N LEU A 125 -2.09 -8.51 -11.10
CA LEU A 125 -1.84 -7.07 -11.14
C LEU A 125 -0.37 -6.78 -10.85
N LEU A 126 0.22 -5.84 -11.58
CA LEU A 126 1.63 -5.45 -11.46
C LEU A 126 1.77 -3.93 -11.31
N ILE A 127 2.59 -3.52 -10.33
CA ILE A 127 2.99 -2.13 -10.11
C ILE A 127 4.51 -2.06 -9.98
N ILE A 128 5.15 -1.30 -10.86
CA ILE A 128 6.60 -1.06 -10.81
C ILE A 128 6.85 0.43 -10.94
N GLY A 129 7.53 1.05 -10.00
CA GLY A 129 7.81 2.48 -10.09
C GLY A 129 8.55 3.04 -8.90
N THR A 130 8.56 4.36 -8.82
CA THR A 130 9.21 5.10 -7.74
C THR A 130 8.29 6.20 -7.23
N PHE A 131 8.32 6.41 -5.93
CA PHE A 131 7.67 7.54 -5.29
C PHE A 131 8.66 8.70 -5.13
N SER A 132 8.14 9.92 -4.98
CA SER A 132 8.94 11.13 -4.85
C SER A 132 9.79 11.20 -3.57
N ASP A 133 9.55 10.34 -2.59
CA ASP A 133 10.38 10.14 -1.40
C ASP A 133 11.56 9.16 -1.63
N GLY A 134 11.69 8.61 -2.85
CA GLY A 134 12.71 7.65 -3.23
C GLY A 134 12.33 6.19 -2.98
N PHE A 135 11.14 5.91 -2.45
CA PHE A 135 10.69 4.53 -2.27
C PHE A 135 10.42 3.88 -3.64
N SER A 136 10.92 2.65 -3.83
CA SER A 136 10.72 1.87 -5.06
C SER A 136 9.61 0.85 -4.87
N ALA A 137 8.59 0.90 -5.73
CA ALA A 137 7.54 -0.09 -5.83
C ALA A 137 7.94 -1.18 -6.82
N ASN A 138 7.81 -2.43 -6.40
CA ASN A 138 7.85 -3.62 -7.26
C ASN A 138 6.93 -4.65 -6.62
N TRP A 139 5.66 -4.59 -6.99
CA TRP A 139 4.59 -5.35 -6.37
C TRP A 139 3.79 -6.11 -7.42
N ASN A 140 3.44 -7.35 -7.10
CA ASN A 140 2.50 -8.15 -7.86
C ASN A 140 1.50 -8.80 -6.90
N VAL A 141 0.24 -8.89 -7.32
CA VAL A 141 -0.84 -9.52 -6.55
C VAL A 141 -1.73 -10.27 -7.54
N ASN A 142 -2.04 -11.53 -7.23
CA ASN A 142 -2.97 -12.31 -8.03
C ASN A 142 -4.39 -12.04 -7.59
N ASP A 143 -5.34 -12.09 -8.51
CA ASP A 143 -6.76 -11.93 -8.23
C ASP A 143 -7.29 -12.98 -7.23
N ALA A 144 -6.70 -14.19 -7.21
CA ALA A 144 -6.93 -15.21 -6.18
C ALA A 144 -6.65 -14.73 -4.74
N ASP A 145 -5.74 -13.77 -4.58
CA ASP A 145 -5.31 -13.24 -3.30
C ASP A 145 -6.09 -11.96 -2.92
N ILE A 146 -6.95 -11.46 -3.82
CA ILE A 146 -7.73 -10.22 -3.62
C ILE A 146 -9.09 -10.57 -3.05
N HIS A 147 -9.25 -10.54 -1.72
CA HIS A 147 -10.57 -10.69 -1.10
C HIS A 147 -11.08 -9.38 -0.49
N SER A 148 -12.36 -9.07 -0.67
CA SER A 148 -12.99 -7.87 -0.06
C SER A 148 -13.32 -8.05 1.43
N GLY A 149 -13.14 -9.26 1.97
CA GLY A 149 -13.41 -9.62 3.36
C GLY A 149 -14.88 -10.03 3.61
N THR A 150 -15.65 -10.25 2.54
CA THR A 150 -17.08 -10.60 2.57
C THR A 150 -17.30 -11.94 1.89
N LEU A 151 -17.60 -13.01 2.62
CA LEU A 151 -17.87 -14.32 2.02
C LEU A 151 -19.30 -14.40 1.47
N ASN A 152 -19.48 -14.81 0.21
CA ASN A 152 -20.80 -15.03 -0.37
C ASN A 152 -21.30 -16.47 -0.16
N GLY A 153 -22.56 -16.63 0.24
CA GLY A 153 -23.18 -17.91 0.62
C GLY A 153 -23.50 -18.90 -0.51
N GLY A 154 -22.99 -18.67 -1.72
CA GLY A 154 -23.32 -19.43 -2.93
C GLY A 154 -22.21 -20.35 -3.48
N GLY A 155 -21.06 -20.45 -2.81
CA GLY A 155 -19.89 -21.19 -3.32
C GLY A 155 -18.94 -20.36 -4.18
N LEU A 156 -19.29 -19.10 -4.45
CA LEU A 156 -18.37 -18.06 -4.92
C LEU A 156 -17.44 -17.64 -3.79
N THR A 157 -16.19 -17.36 -4.15
CA THR A 157 -15.27 -16.66 -3.24
C THR A 157 -15.37 -15.17 -3.54
N ASP A 158 -15.09 -14.32 -2.56
CA ASP A 158 -14.84 -12.89 -2.79
C ASP A 158 -13.40 -12.61 -3.21
N ALA A 159 -12.62 -13.68 -3.43
CA ALA A 159 -11.45 -13.67 -4.28
C ALA A 159 -11.86 -13.84 -5.74
N TYR A 160 -10.94 -13.56 -6.66
CA TYR A 160 -11.20 -13.66 -8.10
C TYR A 160 -12.20 -12.63 -8.65
N VAL A 161 -12.23 -11.43 -8.05
CA VAL A 161 -13.17 -10.36 -8.42
C VAL A 161 -13.03 -9.98 -9.89
N LEU A 162 -11.82 -10.02 -10.46
CA LEU A 162 -11.59 -9.65 -11.86
C LEU A 162 -12.07 -10.71 -12.86
N GLN A 163 -12.57 -11.87 -12.41
CA GLN A 163 -13.17 -12.90 -13.26
C GLN A 163 -14.55 -13.37 -12.75
N GLY A 164 -15.28 -12.51 -12.03
CA GLY A 164 -16.63 -12.82 -11.54
C GLY A 164 -16.67 -13.82 -10.37
N GLY A 165 -15.56 -14.00 -9.66
CA GLY A 165 -15.54 -14.76 -8.41
C GLY A 165 -15.41 -16.27 -8.54
N CYS A 166 -15.26 -16.78 -9.77
CA CYS A 166 -15.04 -18.21 -9.96
C CYS A 166 -13.55 -18.59 -9.86
N PRO A 167 -13.13 -19.37 -8.85
CA PRO A 167 -11.74 -19.82 -8.72
C PRO A 167 -11.27 -20.74 -9.86
N THR A 168 -12.21 -21.30 -10.62
CA THR A 168 -11.95 -22.27 -11.69
C THR A 168 -12.25 -21.73 -13.10
N GLY A 169 -12.49 -20.43 -13.23
CA GLY A 169 -12.75 -19.75 -14.51
C GLY A 169 -14.12 -20.06 -15.12
N CYS A 170 -15.10 -20.35 -14.29
CA CYS A 170 -16.48 -20.64 -14.68
C CYS A 170 -17.34 -19.38 -14.64
N ASP A 171 -18.43 -19.43 -15.39
CA ASP A 171 -19.42 -18.37 -15.52
C ASP A 171 -20.66 -18.74 -14.68
N TYR A 172 -20.98 -17.92 -13.68
CA TYR A 172 -22.12 -18.06 -12.79
C TYR A 172 -23.29 -17.13 -13.14
N GLY A 173 -23.13 -16.37 -14.24
CA GLY A 173 -24.09 -15.41 -14.74
C GLY A 173 -23.98 -14.04 -14.07
N ASP A 174 -24.20 -13.03 -14.90
CA ASP A 174 -23.97 -11.60 -14.71
C ASP A 174 -24.50 -11.11 -13.34
N ALA A 175 -25.76 -11.44 -13.04
CA ALA A 175 -26.43 -10.99 -11.81
C ALA A 175 -25.75 -11.45 -10.51
N THR A 176 -25.03 -12.57 -10.54
CA THR A 176 -24.29 -13.07 -9.38
C THR A 176 -22.90 -12.44 -9.30
N GLU A 177 -22.27 -12.26 -10.45
CA GLU A 177 -20.88 -11.78 -10.61
C GLU A 177 -20.79 -10.28 -10.32
N GLU A 178 -21.70 -9.47 -10.87
CA GLU A 178 -21.80 -8.03 -10.58
C GLU A 178 -22.31 -7.72 -9.16
N SER A 179 -22.94 -8.69 -8.48
CA SER A 179 -23.37 -8.53 -7.09
C SER A 179 -22.21 -8.69 -6.10
N GLN A 180 -21.00 -9.02 -6.57
CA GLN A 180 -19.85 -9.17 -5.69
C GLN A 180 -19.37 -7.81 -5.15
N VAL A 181 -18.81 -7.85 -3.94
CA VAL A 181 -18.19 -6.66 -3.36
C VAL A 181 -16.82 -6.47 -3.99
N ASN A 182 -16.52 -5.23 -4.40
CA ASN A 182 -15.21 -4.83 -4.92
C ASN A 182 -14.07 -5.30 -4.00
N GLY A 183 -13.02 -5.87 -4.60
CA GLY A 183 -11.80 -6.23 -3.88
C GLY A 183 -10.99 -4.98 -3.56
N HIS A 184 -10.46 -4.87 -2.35
CA HIS A 184 -9.65 -3.72 -1.94
C HIS A 184 -8.38 -4.18 -1.22
N PHE A 185 -7.23 -3.71 -1.71
CA PHE A 185 -5.94 -3.95 -1.07
C PHE A 185 -5.06 -2.71 -1.18
N ARG A 186 -4.09 -2.60 -0.27
CA ARG A 186 -3.23 -1.44 -0.15
C ARG A 186 -1.78 -1.85 -0.24
N PHE A 187 -1.04 -1.16 -1.09
CA PHE A 187 0.40 -1.12 -0.98
C PHE A 187 0.84 0.12 -0.22
N GLN A 188 1.64 -0.07 0.82
CA GLN A 188 2.14 1.04 1.63
C GLN A 188 3.59 0.80 2.03
N ASN A 189 4.40 1.85 1.98
CA ASN A 189 5.69 1.83 2.63
C ASN A 189 5.48 1.86 4.15
N ILE A 190 5.79 0.76 4.82
CA ILE A 190 5.81 0.72 6.29
C ILE A 190 7.16 1.26 6.75
N GLN A 191 7.31 2.59 6.72
CA GLN A 191 8.46 3.22 7.35
C GLN A 191 8.28 3.10 8.86
N GLY A 192 9.08 2.23 9.49
CA GLY A 192 9.13 2.16 10.95
C GLY A 192 9.47 3.54 11.49
N ALA A 193 8.69 4.04 12.46
CA ALA A 193 8.96 5.31 13.10
C ALA A 193 10.30 5.23 13.84
N VAL A 194 11.38 5.66 13.19
CA VAL A 194 12.66 5.83 13.86
C VAL A 194 12.55 7.12 14.67
N PRO A 195 12.69 7.08 16.01
CA PRO A 195 12.66 8.30 16.79
C PRO A 195 13.73 9.25 16.27
N GLU A 196 13.34 10.49 16.01
CA GLU A 196 14.27 11.51 15.55
C GLU A 196 15.49 11.60 16.50
N PRO A 197 16.68 11.98 16.01
CA PRO A 197 17.86 12.18 16.87
C PRO A 197 17.59 13.11 18.07
N SER A 198 16.68 14.07 17.91
CA SER A 198 16.18 14.95 18.97
C SER A 198 15.44 14.18 20.08
N THR A 199 14.63 13.18 19.72
CA THR A 199 13.96 12.28 20.68
C THR A 199 14.97 11.50 21.48
N TRP A 200 16.02 10.97 20.83
CA TRP A 200 17.13 10.32 21.53
C TRP A 200 17.86 11.29 22.46
N ALA A 201 18.16 12.49 21.98
CA ALA A 201 18.83 13.51 22.77
C ALA A 201 18.01 13.93 24.00
N MET A 202 16.69 14.09 23.85
CA MET A 202 15.77 14.44 24.93
C MET A 202 15.64 13.31 25.95
N MET A 203 15.58 12.05 25.49
CA MET A 203 15.60 10.89 26.40
C MET A 203 16.91 10.86 27.20
N LEU A 204 18.05 10.98 26.52
CA LEU A 204 19.38 10.98 27.18
C LEU A 204 19.53 12.15 28.16
N LEU A 205 19.07 13.35 27.80
CA LEU A 205 19.04 14.51 28.71
C LEU A 205 18.13 14.27 29.92
N GLY A 206 16.95 13.69 29.71
CA GLY A 206 16.04 13.32 30.80
C GLY A 206 16.69 12.34 31.77
N PHE A 207 17.29 11.26 31.25
CA PHE A 207 17.99 10.26 32.07
C PHE A 207 19.23 10.84 32.76
N ALA A 208 20.03 11.66 32.07
CA ALA A 208 21.17 12.34 32.66
C ALA A 208 20.74 13.30 33.79
N GLY A 209 19.63 14.03 33.60
CA GLY A 209 19.05 14.91 34.62
C GLY A 209 18.61 14.17 35.87
N ILE A 210 17.95 13.01 35.71
CA ILE A 210 17.54 12.15 36.83
C ILE A 210 18.78 11.58 37.54
N GLY A 211 19.75 11.05 36.78
CA GLY A 211 21.00 10.52 37.33
C GLY A 211 21.76 11.57 38.14
N PHE A 212 21.83 12.81 37.63
CA PHE A 212 22.46 13.93 38.34
C PHE A 212 21.70 14.32 39.63
N MET A 213 20.36 14.26 39.64
CA MET A 213 19.55 14.51 40.84
C MET A 213 19.80 13.47 41.93
N VAL A 214 19.97 12.20 41.58
CA VAL A 214 20.31 11.13 42.53
C VAL A 214 21.74 11.28 43.04
N TYR A 215 22.70 11.59 42.15
CA TYR A 215 24.12 11.73 42.51
C TYR A 215 24.38 12.78 43.59
N ARG A 216 23.66 13.91 43.57
CA ARG A 216 23.85 15.00 44.54
C ARG A 216 23.14 14.80 45.89
N ARG A 217 22.40 13.70 46.09
CA ARG A 217 21.82 13.39 47.40
C ARG A 217 22.92 12.81 48.28
N GLU A 218 23.48 13.64 49.15
CA GLU A 218 24.40 13.15 50.19
C GLU A 218 23.67 12.13 51.08
N PRO A 219 24.25 10.93 51.30
CA PRO A 219 23.69 10.00 52.26
C PRO A 219 23.79 10.65 53.65
N LYS A 220 22.64 10.92 54.27
CA LYS A 220 22.57 11.30 55.68
C LYS A 220 23.19 10.13 56.46
N PRO A 221 24.30 10.31 57.20
CA PRO A 221 24.85 9.23 58.01
C PRO A 221 23.75 8.79 58.98
N ALA A 222 23.40 7.50 58.93
CA ALA A 222 22.48 6.92 59.89
C ALA A 222 23.08 7.17 61.27
N SER A 223 22.40 7.99 62.08
CA SER A 223 22.72 8.17 63.48
C SER A 223 22.60 6.82 64.15
N THR A 224 23.72 6.13 64.35
CA THR A 224 23.82 4.97 65.23
C THR A 224 23.49 5.46 66.64
N ALA A 225 22.26 5.22 67.09
CA ALA A 225 21.90 5.35 68.49
C ALA A 225 22.41 4.11 69.25
N ALA A 226 23.11 4.37 70.36
CA ALA A 226 23.69 3.41 71.27
C ALA A 226 22.65 2.66 72.12
#